data_AF-A0A6J1DKJ7-F1
#
_entry.id   AF-A0A6J1DKJ7-F1
#
_cell.length_a   1.000
_cell.length_b   1.000
_cell.length_c   1.000
_cell.angle_alpha   90.00
_cell.angle_beta   90.00
_cell.angle_gamma   90.00
#
_symmetry.space_group_name_H-M   'P 1'
#
loop_
_entity.id
_entity.type
_entity.pdbx_description
1 polymer ?
#
loop_
_entity_poly.entity_id
_entity_poly.type
_entity_poly.pdbx_seq_one_letter_code
_entity_poly.pdbx_strand_id
1 'polypeptide(L)'
;MASAAAPSASGHLKILALIVILGALIRHGGGAREPFACDPNDTAARGLPFCKARLPIPERVRDLIGRLRLDEKVRLLVNNAAAVPRLGIKGYEWWSEALHGVSNVGPGTKFGGELPGATSFPQVITTAASFNSSLWEAIGRFDGAPSPSQPYGRLGPKDVCSPAHQQLALDAARQGIVLLENRRSALPLSATRHRTVAVIGPNSDANVTMIGNYAGVACGYVTPVEGIARYAAVVHRKGCDDVACATEDSFGEAMAAAGAADATVVVVGLDQSIEAETRDREGLLLPGRQQELISKAAAASRGPTVVVLMSGGPIDMSFAKNDPRISAIVWVGYPGQAGGAAIADVLFGTTNPGGKLPMTWYPQSYLSNLAMTNMAMRSSSSYPGRTYRFYSGPVVYPFGYGLSYSNFIHTIVKAHTTVAVPLAGHRRTPTSTAALSGKAIRVTHAKCRKLSLVIHVDVANKGDRDGSHTLLVFSTPPIGGGSWAPRKQLVAFEKVHLAAGAQQRVPVHIHVCKYLSVVDKSGVRRIPMGEHLIHIGDVKHTVSLQAITLGVIKT
;
A
#
# COMPACT_ATOMS: atom_id res chain seq x y z
N MET A 1 42.79 7.25 66.75
CA MET A 1 43.51 6.87 67.98
C MET A 1 42.56 6.11 68.88
N ALA A 2 42.98 4.91 69.29
CA ALA A 2 42.52 4.06 70.38
C ALA A 2 41.00 3.77 70.55
N SER A 3 40.65 2.55 70.13
CA SER A 3 39.51 1.73 70.56
C SER A 3 39.79 1.12 71.95
N ALA A 4 38.75 0.89 72.75
CA ALA A 4 38.78 0.04 73.94
C ALA A 4 37.64 -1.01 73.90
N ALA A 5 38.09 -2.26 73.70
CA ALA A 5 37.65 -3.57 74.18
C ALA A 5 36.16 -3.96 74.40
N ALA A 6 35.85 -5.15 73.87
CA ALA A 6 34.65 -5.99 74.05
C ALA A 6 34.66 -6.83 75.35
N PRO A 7 33.59 -7.61 75.62
CA PRO A 7 33.72 -9.08 75.59
C PRO A 7 32.48 -9.79 74.95
N SER A 8 32.67 -10.71 73.99
CA SER A 8 32.77 -12.18 74.13
C SER A 8 31.48 -12.93 74.49
N ALA A 9 30.99 -13.73 73.54
CA ALA A 9 30.35 -15.03 73.80
C ALA A 9 30.55 -15.97 72.60
N SER A 10 31.27 -17.06 72.85
CA SER A 10 31.54 -18.18 71.95
C SER A 10 30.33 -19.11 71.86
N GLY A 11 30.11 -19.73 70.69
CA GLY A 11 29.37 -20.99 70.62
C GLY A 11 28.94 -21.37 69.21
N HIS A 12 29.49 -22.48 68.71
CA HIS A 12 29.03 -23.26 67.54
C HIS A 12 29.51 -22.83 66.15
N LEU A 13 30.82 -22.97 65.91
CA LEU A 13 31.39 -23.20 64.58
C LEU A 13 31.99 -24.61 64.50
N LYS A 14 31.15 -25.64 64.62
CA LYS A 14 31.46 -27.03 64.22
C LYS A 14 30.18 -27.81 63.85
N ILE A 15 29.48 -27.33 62.82
CA ILE A 15 28.65 -28.18 61.95
C ILE A 15 28.89 -27.68 60.51
N LEU A 16 30.09 -27.94 60.02
CA LEU A 16 30.35 -28.04 58.58
C LEU A 16 30.17 -29.51 58.22
N ALA A 17 29.58 -29.79 57.06
CA ALA A 17 29.41 -31.09 56.42
C ALA A 17 28.10 -31.86 56.65
N LEU A 18 26.94 -31.25 56.32
CA LEU A 18 25.83 -32.00 55.71
C LEU A 18 24.82 -31.17 54.88
N ILE A 19 25.16 -29.97 54.40
CA ILE A 19 24.23 -29.11 53.61
C ILE A 19 24.91 -28.48 52.38
N VAL A 20 25.81 -29.21 51.70
CA VAL A 20 26.43 -28.73 50.43
C VAL A 20 26.34 -29.76 49.29
N ILE A 21 25.68 -30.90 49.49
CA ILE A 21 25.36 -31.83 48.38
C ILE A 21 23.89 -32.25 48.47
N LEU A 22 22.99 -31.29 48.21
CA LEU A 22 21.73 -31.59 47.56
C LEU A 22 21.52 -30.50 46.53
N GLY A 23 21.77 -30.86 45.27
CA GLY A 23 21.74 -29.94 44.15
C GLY A 23 20.45 -29.13 44.15
N ALA A 24 20.61 -27.84 43.87
CA ALA A 24 19.55 -26.99 43.37
C ALA A 24 19.03 -27.56 42.04
N LEU A 25 18.23 -28.62 42.12
CA LEU A 25 17.15 -28.88 41.17
C LEU A 25 16.08 -27.83 41.47
N ILE A 26 16.35 -26.59 41.07
CA ILE A 26 15.26 -25.71 40.68
C ILE A 26 14.67 -26.40 39.46
N ARG A 27 13.68 -27.26 39.71
CA ARG A 27 12.71 -27.64 38.69
C ARG A 27 12.18 -26.31 38.17
N HIS A 28 12.62 -25.92 36.98
CA HIS A 28 11.78 -25.16 36.08
C HIS A 28 10.56 -26.05 35.83
N GLY A 29 9.61 -26.01 36.75
CA GLY A 29 8.25 -26.43 36.48
C GLY A 29 7.71 -25.41 35.51
N GLY A 30 7.94 -25.64 34.21
CA GLY A 30 7.10 -25.04 33.19
C GLY A 30 5.68 -25.43 33.57
N GLY A 31 4.89 -24.45 34.03
CA GLY A 31 3.49 -24.66 34.33
C GLY A 31 2.85 -25.29 33.09
N ALA A 32 2.26 -26.47 33.24
CA ALA A 32 1.53 -27.09 32.15
C ALA A 32 0.49 -26.08 31.65
N ARG A 33 0.50 -25.80 30.34
CA ARG A 33 -0.46 -24.88 29.74
C ARG A 33 -1.87 -25.30 30.11
N GLU A 34 -2.68 -24.34 30.53
CA GLU A 34 -4.09 -24.59 30.84
C GLU A 34 -4.76 -25.21 29.60
N PRO A 35 -5.42 -26.38 29.73
CA PRO A 35 -5.99 -27.07 28.59
C PRO A 35 -7.09 -26.23 27.93
N PHE A 36 -7.01 -26.12 26.59
CA PHE A 36 -7.99 -25.40 25.77
C PHE A 36 -9.37 -26.07 25.77
N ALA A 37 -9.38 -27.39 25.74
CA ALA A 37 -10.55 -28.24 25.86
C ALA A 37 -10.15 -29.53 26.59
N CYS A 38 -11.14 -30.26 27.10
CA CYS A 38 -10.91 -31.53 27.80
C CYS A 38 -10.03 -31.37 29.04
N ASP A 39 -10.27 -30.31 29.82
CA ASP A 39 -9.59 -30.11 31.10
C ASP A 39 -9.83 -31.34 32.01
N PRO A 40 -8.77 -32.01 32.50
CA PRO A 40 -8.91 -33.14 33.42
C PRO A 40 -9.66 -32.81 34.71
N ASN A 41 -9.71 -31.52 35.08
CA ASN A 41 -10.42 -30.99 36.24
C ASN A 41 -11.87 -30.59 35.94
N ASP A 42 -12.24 -30.47 34.66
CA ASP A 42 -13.63 -30.24 34.24
C ASP A 42 -14.36 -31.60 34.17
N THR A 43 -15.07 -31.92 35.25
CA THR A 43 -15.80 -33.19 35.39
C THR A 43 -16.94 -33.33 34.38
N ALA A 44 -17.48 -32.23 33.85
CA ALA A 44 -18.52 -32.24 32.83
C ALA A 44 -17.96 -32.53 31.43
N ALA A 45 -16.79 -31.97 31.10
CA ALA A 45 -16.14 -32.18 29.79
C ALA A 45 -15.33 -33.49 29.71
N ARG A 46 -14.68 -33.91 30.80
CA ARG A 46 -13.80 -35.10 30.83
C ARG A 46 -14.50 -36.41 30.45
N GLY A 47 -15.80 -36.52 30.72
CA GLY A 47 -16.60 -37.71 30.39
C GLY A 47 -16.93 -37.87 28.90
N LEU A 48 -16.78 -36.80 28.12
CA LEU A 48 -17.20 -36.76 26.72
C LEU A 48 -16.28 -37.63 25.83
N PRO A 49 -16.82 -38.41 24.88
CA PRO A 49 -16.01 -39.29 24.03
C PRO A 49 -14.88 -38.56 23.29
N PHE A 50 -15.09 -37.35 22.79
CA PHE A 50 -14.01 -36.60 22.14
C PHE A 50 -12.81 -36.27 23.04
N CYS A 51 -12.99 -36.27 24.37
CA CYS A 51 -11.94 -36.08 25.36
C CYS A 51 -11.18 -37.37 25.74
N LYS A 52 -11.61 -38.54 25.26
CA LYS A 52 -10.97 -39.83 25.55
C LYS A 52 -9.85 -40.11 24.55
N ALA A 53 -8.61 -39.77 24.91
CA ALA A 53 -7.43 -39.93 24.05
C ALA A 53 -7.20 -41.37 23.52
N ARG A 54 -7.76 -42.39 24.20
CA ARG A 54 -7.73 -43.80 23.77
C ARG A 54 -8.61 -44.13 22.57
N LEU A 55 -9.55 -43.26 22.18
CA LEU A 55 -10.41 -43.48 21.02
C LEU A 55 -9.73 -43.00 19.72
N PRO A 56 -10.01 -43.65 18.58
CA PRO A 56 -9.53 -43.18 17.28
C PRO A 56 -9.92 -41.73 16.99
N ILE A 57 -9.02 -40.96 16.37
CA ILE A 57 -9.25 -39.55 16.02
C ILE A 57 -10.56 -39.35 15.24
N PRO A 58 -10.92 -40.15 14.21
CA PRO A 58 -12.17 -39.97 13.48
C PRO A 58 -13.43 -40.09 14.36
N GLU A 59 -13.40 -40.95 15.38
CA GLU A 59 -14.52 -41.11 16.33
C GLU A 59 -14.63 -39.90 17.25
N ARG A 60 -13.50 -39.40 17.74
CA ARG A 60 -13.44 -38.20 18.58
C ARG A 60 -13.92 -36.95 17.83
N VAL A 61 -13.50 -36.81 16.57
CA VAL A 61 -13.94 -35.71 15.70
C VAL A 61 -15.43 -35.79 15.39
N ARG A 62 -15.95 -36.99 15.07
CA ARG A 62 -17.37 -37.19 14.79
C ARG A 62 -18.24 -36.88 16.02
N ASP A 63 -17.83 -37.32 17.20
CA ASP A 63 -18.53 -37.02 18.46
C ASP A 63 -18.53 -35.51 18.76
N LEU A 64 -17.38 -34.83 18.64
CA LEU A 64 -17.29 -33.39 18.83
C LEU A 64 -18.19 -32.60 17.85
N ILE A 65 -18.05 -32.85 16.55
CA ILE A 65 -18.82 -32.15 15.52
C ILE A 65 -20.33 -32.47 15.62
N GLY A 66 -20.68 -33.69 16.01
CA GLY A 66 -22.06 -34.10 16.25
C GLY A 66 -22.71 -33.41 17.45
N ARG A 67 -21.91 -33.01 18.45
CA ARG A 67 -22.39 -32.30 19.65
C ARG A 67 -22.56 -30.80 19.46
N LEU A 68 -21.89 -30.20 18.47
CA LEU A 68 -21.97 -28.77 18.19
C LEU A 68 -23.29 -28.42 17.49
N ARG A 69 -24.02 -27.43 18.02
CA ARG A 69 -25.17 -26.83 17.34
C ARG A 69 -24.73 -26.00 16.15
N LEU A 70 -25.67 -25.66 15.26
CA LEU A 70 -25.37 -24.87 14.07
C LEU A 70 -24.83 -23.47 14.40
N ASP A 71 -25.39 -22.80 15.41
CA ASP A 71 -24.91 -21.51 15.91
C ASP A 71 -23.48 -21.59 16.45
N GLU A 72 -23.17 -22.66 17.19
CA GLU A 72 -21.81 -22.93 17.70
C GLU A 72 -20.84 -23.19 16.55
N LYS A 73 -21.24 -24.00 15.56
CA LYS A 73 -20.42 -24.27 14.35
C LYS A 73 -20.09 -22.98 13.62
N VAL A 74 -21.08 -22.12 13.35
CA VAL A 74 -20.87 -20.85 12.64
C VAL A 74 -19.88 -19.95 13.39
N ARG A 75 -19.99 -19.86 14.72
CA ARG A 75 -19.10 -19.03 15.55
C ARG A 75 -17.68 -19.58 15.70
N LEU A 76 -17.44 -20.85 15.36
CA LEU A 76 -16.12 -21.49 15.36
C LEU A 76 -15.40 -21.42 14.00
N LEU A 77 -16.03 -20.86 12.95
CA LEU A 77 -15.46 -20.78 11.59
C LEU A 77 -14.49 -19.62 11.37
N VAL A 78 -14.42 -18.67 12.30
CA VAL A 78 -13.61 -17.46 12.20
C VAL A 78 -12.49 -17.45 13.24
N ASN A 79 -11.59 -16.48 13.12
CA ASN A 79 -10.44 -16.32 13.99
C ASN A 79 -10.78 -16.16 15.48
N ASN A 80 -11.78 -15.36 15.78
CA ASN A 80 -12.32 -15.20 17.12
C ASN A 80 -13.31 -16.32 17.44
N ALA A 81 -12.79 -17.54 17.58
CA ALA A 81 -13.60 -18.73 17.81
C ALA A 81 -14.25 -18.64 19.20
N ALA A 82 -15.57 -18.53 19.24
CA ALA A 82 -16.31 -18.38 20.49
C ALA A 82 -16.18 -19.64 21.38
N ALA A 83 -16.21 -19.44 22.70
CA ALA A 83 -16.27 -20.54 23.65
C ALA A 83 -17.54 -21.39 23.45
N VAL A 84 -17.44 -22.67 23.74
CA VAL A 84 -18.58 -23.59 23.88
C VAL A 84 -18.58 -24.16 25.30
N PRO A 85 -19.05 -23.40 26.31
CA PRO A 85 -18.93 -23.77 27.72
C PRO A 85 -19.54 -25.13 28.05
N ARG A 86 -20.65 -25.49 27.41
CA ARG A 86 -21.32 -26.79 27.59
C ARG A 86 -20.43 -27.99 27.23
N LEU A 87 -19.46 -27.79 26.34
CA LEU A 87 -18.51 -28.83 25.93
C LEU A 87 -17.13 -28.63 26.58
N GLY A 88 -16.98 -27.67 27.50
CA GLY A 88 -15.69 -27.32 28.11
C GLY A 88 -14.67 -26.82 27.08
N ILE A 89 -15.12 -26.24 25.96
CA ILE A 89 -14.25 -25.67 24.93
C ILE A 89 -14.14 -24.18 25.19
N LYS A 90 -12.92 -23.70 25.43
CA LYS A 90 -12.66 -22.27 25.65
C LYS A 90 -12.78 -21.49 24.35
N GLY A 91 -12.89 -20.17 24.47
CA GLY A 91 -12.72 -19.29 23.32
C GLY A 91 -11.26 -19.30 22.89
N TYR A 92 -10.99 -19.21 21.60
CA TYR A 92 -9.63 -19.15 21.08
C TYR A 92 -9.55 -18.15 19.94
N GLU A 93 -8.65 -17.19 20.12
CA GLU A 93 -8.28 -16.24 19.08
C GLU A 93 -6.93 -16.67 18.51
N TRP A 94 -6.90 -16.98 17.22
CA TRP A 94 -5.68 -17.43 16.55
C TRP A 94 -5.15 -16.45 15.52
N TRP A 95 -5.87 -15.37 15.23
CA TRP A 95 -5.38 -14.37 14.29
C TRP A 95 -4.30 -13.50 14.91
N SER A 96 -3.23 -13.36 14.14
CA SER A 96 -2.15 -12.41 14.35
C SER A 96 -1.59 -12.03 12.99
N GLU A 97 -0.98 -10.84 12.92
CA GLU A 97 -0.27 -10.36 11.73
C GLU A 97 1.21 -10.81 11.71
N ALA A 98 1.55 -11.89 12.42
CA ALA A 98 2.90 -12.44 12.44
C ALA A 98 3.42 -12.79 11.03
N LEU A 99 2.53 -13.04 10.07
CA LEU A 99 2.82 -13.25 8.64
C LEU A 99 3.50 -12.05 7.98
N HIS A 100 3.19 -10.85 8.45
CA HIS A 100 3.79 -9.58 7.99
C HIS A 100 5.06 -9.24 8.79
N GLY A 101 5.49 -10.09 9.73
CA GLY A 101 6.51 -9.76 10.72
C GLY A 101 6.00 -8.89 11.86
N VAL A 102 4.67 -8.74 12.00
CA VAL A 102 4.03 -7.79 12.93
C VAL A 102 3.15 -8.55 13.94
N SER A 103 3.73 -9.26 14.91
CA SER A 103 2.91 -9.98 15.92
C SER A 103 2.29 -9.09 16.99
N ASN A 104 2.57 -7.80 17.03
CA ASN A 104 1.89 -6.92 17.99
C ASN A 104 0.53 -6.41 17.50
N VAL A 105 0.12 -6.84 16.29
CA VAL A 105 -1.18 -6.54 15.70
C VAL A 105 -2.03 -7.83 15.74
N GLY A 106 -3.13 -7.74 16.49
CA GLY A 106 -4.11 -8.79 16.70
C GLY A 106 -4.19 -9.33 18.14
N PRO A 107 -5.32 -9.93 18.54
CA PRO A 107 -5.54 -10.32 19.94
C PRO A 107 -4.90 -11.69 20.28
N GLY A 108 -4.56 -12.51 19.29
CA GLY A 108 -4.25 -13.93 19.49
C GLY A 108 -2.79 -14.27 19.86
N THR A 109 -1.80 -13.53 19.37
CA THR A 109 -0.37 -13.82 19.64
C THR A 109 0.42 -12.53 19.66
N LYS A 110 1.27 -12.33 20.69
CA LYS A 110 2.18 -11.19 20.84
C LYS A 110 3.61 -11.69 21.01
N PHE A 111 4.59 -11.00 20.45
CA PHE A 111 5.99 -11.34 20.68
C PHE A 111 6.43 -10.88 22.08
N GLY A 112 7.06 -11.78 22.83
CA GLY A 112 7.49 -11.57 24.21
C GLY A 112 7.49 -12.90 25.00
N GLY A 113 8.21 -12.94 26.13
CA GLY A 113 8.29 -14.13 27.00
C GLY A 113 8.68 -15.40 26.24
N GLU A 114 7.72 -16.34 26.15
CA GLU A 114 7.88 -17.67 25.51
C GLU A 114 7.97 -17.63 23.97
N LEU A 115 7.57 -16.54 23.31
CA LEU A 115 7.55 -16.40 21.85
C LEU A 115 8.32 -15.14 21.43
N PRO A 116 9.66 -15.20 21.31
CA PRO A 116 10.48 -14.01 21.09
C PRO A 116 10.40 -13.41 19.68
N GLY A 117 9.81 -14.12 18.71
CA GLY A 117 9.66 -13.67 17.33
C GLY A 117 9.12 -14.77 16.40
N ALA A 118 8.90 -14.44 15.13
CA ALA A 118 8.51 -15.42 14.11
C ALA A 118 9.27 -15.21 12.80
N THR A 119 9.50 -16.30 12.07
CA THR A 119 9.96 -16.27 10.68
C THR A 119 8.73 -16.35 9.77
N SER A 120 8.62 -15.43 8.81
CA SER A 120 7.51 -15.41 7.85
C SER A 120 7.79 -16.34 6.67
N PHE A 121 6.86 -17.24 6.38
CA PHE A 121 6.91 -18.13 5.22
C PHE A 121 5.75 -17.80 4.25
N PRO A 122 5.95 -17.92 2.93
CA PRO A 122 4.97 -17.51 1.93
C PRO A 122 3.66 -18.33 1.90
N GLN A 123 3.51 -19.40 2.70
CA GLN A 123 2.33 -20.29 2.70
C GLN A 123 1.89 -20.77 4.10
N VAL A 124 2.05 -19.95 5.14
CA VAL A 124 1.82 -20.35 6.55
C VAL A 124 0.43 -20.96 6.81
N ILE A 125 -0.66 -20.44 6.25
CA ILE A 125 -2.01 -20.94 6.58
C ILE A 125 -2.19 -22.40 6.13
N THR A 126 -1.81 -22.73 4.89
CA THR A 126 -1.92 -24.09 4.36
C THR A 126 -0.93 -25.04 5.01
N THR A 127 0.26 -24.55 5.35
CA THR A 127 1.28 -25.34 6.08
C THR A 127 0.88 -25.57 7.54
N ALA A 128 0.26 -24.60 8.21
CA ALA A 128 -0.28 -24.75 9.56
C ALA A 128 -1.39 -25.80 9.59
N ALA A 129 -2.31 -25.73 8.62
CA ALA A 129 -3.44 -26.65 8.50
C ALA A 129 -3.02 -28.11 8.21
N SER A 130 -1.76 -28.35 7.82
CA SER A 130 -1.26 -29.71 7.61
C SER A 130 -0.91 -30.44 8.91
N PHE A 131 -0.79 -29.72 10.04
CA PHE A 131 -0.33 -30.25 11.34
C PHE A 131 0.94 -31.13 11.25
N ASN A 132 1.82 -30.83 10.29
CA ASN A 132 2.98 -31.66 9.98
C ASN A 132 4.27 -30.89 10.31
N SER A 133 4.83 -31.14 11.50
CA SER A 133 6.04 -30.47 11.98
C SER A 133 7.26 -30.71 11.07
N SER A 134 7.38 -31.90 10.48
CA SER A 134 8.44 -32.20 9.52
C SER A 134 8.29 -31.39 8.22
N LEU A 135 7.07 -31.13 7.78
CA LEU A 135 6.81 -30.25 6.63
C LEU A 135 7.21 -28.80 6.94
N TRP A 136 6.91 -28.32 8.15
CA TRP A 136 7.35 -27.01 8.63
C TRP A 136 8.87 -26.88 8.65
N GLU A 137 9.55 -27.89 9.16
CA GLU A 137 11.01 -27.93 9.16
C GLU A 137 11.59 -27.98 7.74
N ALA A 138 10.98 -28.78 6.84
CA ALA A 138 11.39 -28.86 5.44
C ALA A 138 11.22 -27.53 4.70
N ILE A 139 10.12 -26.82 4.94
CA ILE A 139 9.90 -25.46 4.38
C ILE A 139 10.89 -24.47 4.97
N GLY A 140 11.15 -24.54 6.27
CA GLY A 140 12.16 -23.73 6.96
C GLY A 140 13.58 -23.97 6.49
N ARG A 141 13.86 -25.15 5.94
CA ARG A 141 15.14 -25.56 5.36
C ARG A 141 15.08 -25.63 3.82
N PHE A 142 14.13 -24.97 3.16
CA PHE A 142 14.00 -25.03 1.70
C PHE A 142 15.31 -24.61 1.01
N ASP A 143 15.95 -23.56 1.53
CA ASP A 143 17.28 -23.10 1.11
C ASP A 143 18.42 -23.73 1.94
N GLY A 144 18.18 -24.87 2.60
CA GLY A 144 19.14 -25.52 3.50
C GLY A 144 19.23 -24.90 4.90
N ALA A 145 20.19 -25.39 5.69
CA ALA A 145 20.47 -24.82 7.01
C ALA A 145 21.10 -23.42 6.86
N PRO A 146 20.79 -22.45 7.75
CA PRO A 146 21.48 -21.17 7.78
C PRO A 146 22.98 -21.40 7.89
N SER A 147 23.70 -21.09 6.81
CA SER A 147 25.13 -21.27 6.73
C SER A 147 25.78 -20.04 6.08
N PRO A 148 27.09 -19.82 6.29
CA PRO A 148 27.81 -18.78 5.58
C PRO A 148 27.83 -18.95 4.06
N SER A 149 27.51 -20.13 3.52
CA SER A 149 27.42 -20.38 2.08
C SER A 149 26.02 -20.08 1.51
N GLN A 150 25.01 -19.90 2.34
CA GLN A 150 23.66 -19.49 1.91
C GLN A 150 23.57 -17.96 1.77
N PRO A 151 22.97 -17.43 0.68
CA PRO A 151 22.88 -15.99 0.43
C PRO A 151 22.27 -15.18 1.59
N TYR A 152 21.31 -15.77 2.30
CA TYR A 152 20.61 -15.13 3.43
C TYR A 152 21.03 -15.66 4.80
N GLY A 153 21.88 -16.69 4.86
CA GLY A 153 22.25 -17.37 6.11
C GLY A 153 23.10 -16.52 7.06
N ARG A 154 23.59 -15.36 6.60
CA ARG A 154 24.37 -14.39 7.40
C ARG A 154 23.56 -13.16 7.84
N LEU A 155 22.32 -13.01 7.38
CA LEU A 155 21.47 -11.88 7.75
C LEU A 155 20.97 -12.04 9.19
N GLY A 156 20.94 -10.96 9.95
CA GLY A 156 20.47 -10.94 11.33
C GLY A 156 20.09 -9.54 11.81
N PRO A 157 19.96 -9.32 13.13
CA PRO A 157 19.51 -8.04 13.70
C PRO A 157 20.32 -6.82 13.25
N LYS A 158 21.61 -6.96 12.95
CA LYS A 158 22.47 -5.87 12.43
C LYS A 158 22.09 -5.39 11.02
N ASP A 159 21.40 -6.24 10.26
CA ASP A 159 20.97 -5.94 8.88
C ASP A 159 19.59 -5.27 8.88
N VAL A 160 18.83 -5.39 9.97
CA VAL A 160 17.62 -4.62 10.23
C VAL A 160 18.00 -3.16 10.47
N CYS A 161 17.22 -2.22 9.94
CA CYS A 161 17.47 -0.78 10.09
C CYS A 161 18.84 -0.28 9.58
N SER A 162 19.51 -1.01 8.69
CA SER A 162 20.76 -0.56 8.08
C SER A 162 20.59 0.80 7.37
N PRO A 163 21.65 1.62 7.28
CA PRO A 163 21.59 2.91 6.56
C PRO A 163 21.09 2.77 5.12
N ALA A 164 21.43 1.68 4.43
CA ALA A 164 20.95 1.39 3.09
C ALA A 164 19.43 1.19 3.04
N HIS A 165 18.83 0.49 4.01
CA HIS A 165 17.38 0.33 4.11
C HIS A 165 16.67 1.65 4.43
N GLN A 166 17.24 2.46 5.32
CA GLN A 166 16.70 3.79 5.64
C GLN A 166 16.76 4.72 4.43
N GLN A 167 17.85 4.68 3.66
CA GLN A 167 17.99 5.44 2.42
C GLN A 167 17.00 4.97 1.35
N LEU A 168 16.81 3.66 1.21
CA LEU A 168 15.82 3.11 0.28
C LEU A 168 14.39 3.55 0.64
N ALA A 169 14.05 3.57 1.94
CA ALA A 169 12.76 4.08 2.41
C ALA A 169 12.56 5.56 2.08
N LEU A 170 13.60 6.38 2.29
CA LEU A 170 13.59 7.80 1.91
C LEU A 170 13.43 7.99 0.39
N ASP A 171 14.14 7.20 -0.42
CA ASP A 171 14.05 7.28 -1.88
C ASP A 171 12.69 6.81 -2.41
N ALA A 172 12.08 5.81 -1.77
CA ALA A 172 10.72 5.40 -2.08
C ALA A 172 9.71 6.52 -1.78
N ALA A 173 9.82 7.18 -0.62
CA ALA A 173 8.98 8.32 -0.26
C ALA A 173 9.15 9.49 -1.25
N ARG A 174 10.39 9.90 -1.54
CA ARG A 174 10.71 10.92 -2.55
C ARG A 174 10.10 10.64 -3.92
N GLN A 175 10.19 9.38 -4.37
CA GLN A 175 9.66 8.95 -5.67
C GLN A 175 8.13 8.82 -5.70
N GLY A 176 7.49 8.65 -4.55
CA GLY A 176 6.04 8.51 -4.41
C GLY A 176 5.30 9.85 -4.31
N ILE A 177 5.98 10.92 -3.87
CA ILE A 177 5.37 12.25 -3.75
C ILE A 177 4.87 12.76 -5.11
N VAL A 178 3.63 13.25 -5.12
CA VAL A 178 2.95 13.76 -6.31
C VAL A 178 2.69 15.25 -6.15
N LEU A 179 3.27 16.06 -7.04
CA LEU A 179 2.95 17.48 -7.16
C LEU A 179 1.63 17.63 -7.93
N LEU A 180 0.59 18.13 -7.28
CA LEU A 180 -0.75 18.27 -7.86
C LEU A 180 -0.98 19.66 -8.45
N GLU A 181 -0.51 20.70 -7.78
CA GLU A 181 -0.60 22.08 -8.27
C GLU A 181 0.71 22.80 -7.98
N ASN A 182 1.16 23.65 -8.91
CA ASN A 182 2.31 24.52 -8.72
C ASN A 182 2.16 25.81 -9.54
N ARG A 183 1.55 26.83 -8.94
CA ARG A 183 1.28 28.11 -9.59
C ARG A 183 2.51 28.99 -9.59
N ARG A 184 2.76 29.66 -10.72
CA ARG A 184 3.85 30.63 -10.89
C ARG A 184 5.22 30.07 -10.43
N SER A 185 5.39 28.76 -10.56
CA SER A 185 6.58 28.03 -10.09
C SER A 185 6.95 28.34 -8.63
N ALA A 186 5.94 28.44 -7.75
CA ALA A 186 6.13 28.73 -6.33
C ALA A 186 7.00 27.68 -5.62
N LEU A 187 6.85 26.41 -6.00
CA LEU A 187 7.79 25.35 -5.65
C LEU A 187 8.83 25.13 -6.76
N PRO A 188 10.09 24.86 -6.40
CA PRO A 188 10.59 24.69 -5.04
C PRO A 188 10.79 26.00 -4.27
N LEU A 189 10.60 25.95 -2.95
CA LEU A 189 10.97 27.01 -2.02
C LEU A 189 12.50 27.20 -2.03
N SER A 190 12.93 28.45 -1.98
CA SER A 190 14.33 28.83 -1.79
C SER A 190 14.64 29.03 -0.30
N ALA A 191 15.65 28.34 0.23
CA ALA A 191 16.12 28.54 1.62
C ALA A 191 16.69 29.95 1.87
N THR A 192 17.11 30.66 0.82
CA THR A 192 17.63 32.04 0.95
C THR A 192 16.53 33.09 1.00
N ARG A 193 15.41 32.86 0.29
CA ARG A 193 14.23 33.76 0.27
C ARG A 193 13.20 33.42 1.32
N HIS A 194 13.00 32.14 1.63
CA HIS A 194 12.03 31.67 2.61
C HIS A 194 12.79 31.15 3.83
N ARG A 195 13.36 32.09 4.59
CA ARG A 195 14.22 31.77 5.75
C ARG A 195 13.40 31.30 6.93
N THR A 196 12.15 31.74 6.99
CA THR A 196 11.17 31.40 8.03
C THR A 196 9.95 30.76 7.38
N VAL A 197 9.59 29.56 7.82
CA VAL A 197 8.44 28.82 7.30
C VAL A 197 7.45 28.54 8.44
N ALA A 198 6.21 28.99 8.27
CA ALA A 198 5.12 28.57 9.14
C ALA A 198 4.72 27.15 8.75
N VAL A 199 4.81 26.19 9.68
CA VAL A 199 4.37 24.81 9.44
C VAL A 199 3.13 24.57 10.27
N ILE A 200 1.99 24.39 9.59
CA ILE A 200 0.66 24.42 10.19
C ILE A 200 -0.07 23.10 9.92
N GLY A 201 -0.92 22.65 10.84
CA GLY A 201 -1.90 21.59 10.59
C GLY A 201 -1.70 20.35 11.46
N PRO A 202 -2.72 19.48 11.59
CA PRO A 202 -2.69 18.36 12.52
C PRO A 202 -1.64 17.29 12.15
N ASN A 203 -1.24 17.20 10.88
CA ASN A 203 -0.22 16.27 10.40
C ASN A 203 1.18 16.91 10.29
N SER A 204 1.37 18.15 10.77
CA SER A 204 2.65 18.88 10.66
C SER A 204 3.78 18.29 11.48
N ASP A 205 3.48 17.62 12.59
CA ASP A 205 4.45 16.94 13.45
C ASP A 205 4.12 15.45 13.59
N ALA A 206 3.62 14.86 12.50
CA ALA A 206 3.18 13.46 12.48
C ALA A 206 4.37 12.49 12.55
N ASN A 207 4.21 11.43 13.36
CA ASN A 207 5.10 10.28 13.45
C ASN A 207 4.42 9.00 12.91
N VAL A 208 3.56 8.37 13.72
CA VAL A 208 2.86 7.11 13.47
C VAL A 208 1.93 7.23 12.26
N THR A 209 1.26 8.36 12.06
CA THR A 209 0.42 8.58 10.88
C THR A 209 1.20 8.34 9.58
N MET A 210 2.49 8.71 9.51
CA MET A 210 3.27 8.58 8.28
C MET A 210 3.53 7.12 7.88
N ILE A 211 3.50 6.15 8.81
CA ILE A 211 3.75 4.73 8.49
C ILE A 211 2.49 3.97 8.07
N GLY A 212 1.31 4.60 8.13
CA GLY A 212 0.06 4.02 7.66
C GLY A 212 -0.47 2.90 8.57
N ASN A 213 -1.16 1.92 7.97
CA ASN A 213 -1.58 0.69 8.63
C ASN A 213 -0.65 -0.49 8.25
N TYR A 214 -0.81 -1.64 8.90
CA TYR A 214 0.02 -2.83 8.65
C TYR A 214 1.54 -2.58 8.79
N ALA A 215 1.91 -1.58 9.58
CA ALA A 215 3.29 -1.18 9.77
C ALA A 215 3.95 -1.95 10.92
N GLY A 216 5.21 -2.34 10.70
CA GLY A 216 6.09 -2.82 11.76
C GLY A 216 6.64 -1.67 12.61
N VAL A 217 7.58 -1.98 13.51
CA VAL A 217 8.28 -0.97 14.29
C VAL A 217 9.30 -0.25 13.41
N ALA A 218 9.10 1.06 13.20
CA ALA A 218 10.03 1.88 12.44
C ALA A 218 11.37 2.07 13.16
N CYS A 219 12.45 2.27 12.40
CA CYS A 219 13.79 2.51 12.93
C CYS A 219 13.97 3.88 13.60
N GLY A 220 13.04 4.80 13.34
CA GLY A 220 13.03 6.19 13.76
C GLY A 220 12.01 6.96 12.94
N TYR A 221 11.75 8.22 13.27
CA TYR A 221 10.88 9.09 12.48
C TYR A 221 11.60 10.40 12.18
N VAL A 222 11.29 10.99 11.04
CA VAL A 222 11.56 12.40 10.76
C VAL A 222 10.24 13.06 10.44
N THR A 223 9.73 13.91 11.34
CA THR A 223 8.44 14.59 11.15
C THR A 223 8.55 15.69 10.09
N PRO A 224 7.44 16.19 9.51
CA PRO A 224 7.49 17.28 8.53
C PRO A 224 8.14 18.56 9.10
N VAL A 225 7.87 18.91 10.35
CA VAL A 225 8.55 20.02 11.05
C VAL A 225 10.06 19.80 11.11
N GLU A 226 10.51 18.64 11.58
CA GLU A 226 11.94 18.31 11.65
C GLU A 226 12.61 18.32 10.27
N GLY A 227 11.92 17.79 9.25
CA GLY A 227 12.40 17.75 7.88
C GLY A 227 12.60 19.16 7.31
N ILE A 228 11.61 20.05 7.49
CA ILE A 228 11.62 21.44 7.01
C ILE A 228 12.65 22.27 7.80
N ALA A 229 12.81 22.01 9.09
CA ALA A 229 13.78 22.70 9.96
C ALA A 229 15.24 22.55 9.50
N ARG A 230 15.55 21.53 8.68
CA ARG A 230 16.87 21.37 8.05
C ARG A 230 17.18 22.45 7.00
N TYR A 231 16.15 23.12 6.47
CA TYR A 231 16.27 24.08 5.36
C TYR A 231 15.94 25.52 5.76
N ALA A 232 15.06 25.72 6.76
CA ALA A 232 14.60 27.04 7.19
C ALA A 232 14.22 27.03 8.68
N ALA A 233 14.19 28.20 9.30
CA ALA A 233 13.62 28.35 10.64
C ALA A 233 12.11 28.07 10.60
N VAL A 234 11.60 27.28 11.55
CA VAL A 234 10.19 26.85 11.57
C VAL A 234 9.42 27.56 12.67
N VAL A 235 8.24 28.10 12.32
CA VAL A 235 7.21 28.51 13.28
C VAL A 235 6.07 27.50 13.21
N HIS A 236 6.04 26.59 14.18
CA HIS A 236 5.08 25.48 14.19
C HIS A 236 3.80 25.80 14.96
N ARG A 237 2.64 25.49 14.36
CA ARG A 237 1.32 25.52 15.04
C ARG A 237 0.42 24.43 14.50
N LYS A 238 -0.13 23.57 15.35
CA LYS A 238 -1.02 22.50 14.87
C LYS A 238 -2.32 23.04 14.24
N GLY A 239 -2.89 24.12 14.79
CA GLY A 239 -4.16 24.70 14.33
C GLY A 239 -5.39 23.86 14.71
N CYS A 240 -5.32 22.55 14.52
CA CYS A 240 -6.24 21.55 15.08
C CYS A 240 -5.47 20.60 15.98
N ASP A 241 -6.08 20.10 17.06
CA ASP A 241 -5.42 19.14 17.96
C ASP A 241 -5.12 17.79 17.28
N ASP A 242 -6.01 17.37 16.39
CA ASP A 242 -5.96 16.13 15.62
C ASP A 242 -6.56 16.30 14.21
N VAL A 243 -6.57 15.23 13.42
CA VAL A 243 -7.14 15.26 12.06
C VAL A 243 -8.65 15.42 12.06
N ALA A 244 -9.38 15.07 13.13
CA ALA A 244 -10.82 15.27 13.19
C ALA A 244 -11.17 16.76 13.19
N CYS A 245 -10.28 17.60 13.74
CA CYS A 245 -10.34 19.06 13.69
C CYS A 245 -11.74 19.61 14.01
N ALA A 246 -12.24 19.29 15.21
CA ALA A 246 -13.60 19.60 15.62
C ALA A 246 -13.82 21.09 15.94
N THR A 247 -12.82 21.76 16.52
CA THR A 247 -12.89 23.18 16.93
C THR A 247 -11.90 24.05 16.16
N GLU A 248 -12.02 25.36 16.33
CA GLU A 248 -11.14 26.36 15.69
C GLU A 248 -10.30 27.16 16.71
N ASP A 249 -10.23 26.72 17.97
CA ASP A 249 -9.68 27.51 19.08
C ASP A 249 -8.22 27.93 18.84
N SER A 250 -7.43 27.06 18.20
CA SER A 250 -6.02 27.31 17.88
C SER A 250 -5.79 27.95 16.50
N PHE A 251 -6.86 28.34 15.77
CA PHE A 251 -6.72 28.93 14.44
C PHE A 251 -6.04 30.31 14.50
N GLY A 252 -6.35 31.12 15.52
CA GLY A 252 -5.75 32.45 15.67
C GLY A 252 -4.21 32.40 15.70
N GLU A 253 -3.64 31.46 16.46
CA GLU A 253 -2.19 31.28 16.52
C GLU A 253 -1.60 30.78 15.20
N ALA A 254 -2.30 29.86 14.52
CA ALA A 254 -1.87 29.38 13.21
C ALA A 254 -1.83 30.53 12.18
N MET A 255 -2.83 31.44 12.21
CA MET A 255 -2.86 32.57 11.28
C MET A 255 -1.78 33.60 11.62
N ALA A 256 -1.52 33.83 12.91
CA ALA A 256 -0.41 34.68 13.35
C ALA A 256 0.94 34.13 12.87
N ALA A 257 1.15 32.82 12.96
CA ALA A 257 2.35 32.16 12.43
C ALA A 257 2.46 32.32 10.90
N ALA A 258 1.38 32.05 10.16
CA ALA A 258 1.34 32.23 8.70
C ALA A 258 1.64 33.68 8.27
N GLY A 259 1.13 34.67 9.01
CA GLY A 259 1.36 36.10 8.74
C GLY A 259 2.76 36.60 9.11
N ALA A 260 3.50 35.86 9.95
CA ALA A 260 4.85 36.23 10.38
C ALA A 260 5.97 35.57 9.57
N ALA A 261 5.67 34.52 8.79
CA ALA A 261 6.66 33.73 8.03
C ALA A 261 6.79 34.17 6.57
N ASP A 262 7.91 33.80 5.95
CA ASP A 262 8.21 34.06 4.52
C ASP A 262 7.47 33.10 3.59
N ALA A 263 7.08 31.92 4.09
CA ALA A 263 6.24 30.94 3.41
C ALA A 263 5.42 30.15 4.43
N THR A 264 4.30 29.59 3.98
CA THR A 264 3.41 28.79 4.82
C THR A 264 3.22 27.40 4.23
N VAL A 265 3.46 26.37 5.02
CA VAL A 265 3.24 24.97 4.68
C VAL A 265 2.14 24.43 5.58
N VAL A 266 0.98 24.09 5.00
CA VAL A 266 -0.16 23.53 5.72
C VAL A 266 -0.20 22.02 5.48
N VAL A 267 0.16 21.23 6.49
CA VAL A 267 0.19 19.76 6.48
C VAL A 267 -1.07 19.20 7.12
N VAL A 268 -1.96 18.70 6.25
CA VAL A 268 -3.34 18.31 6.53
C VAL A 268 -3.63 16.95 5.90
N GLY A 269 -4.80 16.38 6.17
CA GLY A 269 -5.23 15.15 5.53
C GLY A 269 -5.99 14.24 6.47
N LEU A 270 -5.65 12.96 6.40
CA LEU A 270 -6.29 11.86 7.13
C LEU A 270 -5.26 11.16 8.01
N ASP A 271 -5.74 10.20 8.80
CA ASP A 271 -4.95 9.20 9.49
C ASP A 271 -5.76 7.90 9.63
N GLN A 272 -5.23 6.94 10.38
CA GLN A 272 -5.88 5.64 10.60
C GLN A 272 -7.15 5.74 11.47
N SER A 273 -7.42 6.88 12.12
CA SER A 273 -8.71 7.16 12.75
C SER A 273 -9.79 7.56 11.74
N ILE A 274 -9.45 7.79 10.46
CA ILE A 274 -10.43 8.13 9.43
C ILE A 274 -10.51 7.03 8.36
N GLU A 275 -9.38 6.45 7.98
CA GLU A 275 -9.31 5.37 6.98
C GLU A 275 -8.37 4.25 7.43
N ALA A 276 -8.94 3.07 7.66
CA ALA A 276 -8.20 1.90 8.10
C ALA A 276 -8.95 0.61 7.72
N GLU A 277 -8.37 -0.54 8.06
CA GLU A 277 -9.10 -1.79 8.03
C GLU A 277 -10.38 -1.67 8.89
N THR A 278 -11.49 -2.19 8.40
CA THR A 278 -12.84 -2.07 9.00
C THR A 278 -13.40 -0.65 9.10
N ARG A 279 -12.69 0.36 8.56
CA ARG A 279 -13.06 1.76 8.67
C ARG A 279 -13.04 2.45 7.31
N ASP A 280 -14.12 2.24 6.58
CA ASP A 280 -14.42 3.02 5.38
C ASP A 280 -14.78 4.46 5.75
N ARG A 281 -14.40 5.40 4.88
CA ARG A 281 -14.79 6.81 5.03
C ARG A 281 -16.22 7.03 4.60
N GLU A 282 -16.88 7.99 5.22
CA GLU A 282 -18.23 8.45 4.83
C GLU A 282 -18.20 9.45 3.67
N GLY A 283 -17.03 10.05 3.37
CA GLY A 283 -16.87 11.07 2.35
C GLY A 283 -15.45 11.21 1.81
N LEU A 284 -15.29 12.10 0.83
CA LEU A 284 -14.03 12.46 0.19
C LEU A 284 -13.47 13.80 0.67
N LEU A 285 -14.20 14.56 1.49
CA LEU A 285 -13.73 15.82 2.04
C LEU A 285 -12.67 15.61 3.13
N LEU A 286 -11.92 16.67 3.42
CA LEU A 286 -11.08 16.68 4.63
C LEU A 286 -11.97 16.64 5.88
N PRO A 287 -11.56 15.96 6.96
CA PRO A 287 -12.36 15.92 8.18
C PRO A 287 -12.45 17.29 8.87
N GLY A 288 -13.59 17.52 9.52
CA GLY A 288 -13.88 18.69 10.32
C GLY A 288 -13.55 20.01 9.64
N ARG A 289 -12.83 20.88 10.36
CA ARG A 289 -12.53 22.25 9.94
C ARG A 289 -11.20 22.41 9.20
N GLN A 290 -10.56 21.33 8.75
CA GLN A 290 -9.27 21.45 8.05
C GLN A 290 -9.36 22.28 6.76
N GLN A 291 -10.47 22.26 6.02
CA GLN A 291 -10.67 23.13 4.84
C GLN A 291 -10.69 24.62 5.21
N GLU A 292 -11.28 24.93 6.37
CA GLU A 292 -11.33 26.28 6.92
C GLU A 292 -9.94 26.73 7.41
N LEU A 293 -9.19 25.84 8.08
CA LEU A 293 -7.80 26.07 8.48
C LEU A 293 -6.94 26.45 7.27
N ILE A 294 -7.01 25.68 6.18
CA ILE A 294 -6.28 25.95 4.93
C ILE A 294 -6.64 27.31 4.37
N SER A 295 -7.94 27.62 4.30
CA SER A 295 -8.43 28.87 3.71
C SER A 295 -8.02 30.09 4.54
N LYS A 296 -8.12 30.02 5.87
CA LYS A 296 -7.71 31.09 6.79
C LYS A 296 -6.19 31.26 6.82
N ALA A 297 -5.42 30.17 6.82
CA ALA A 297 -3.96 30.23 6.76
C ALA A 297 -3.49 30.86 5.44
N ALA A 298 -4.05 30.43 4.31
CA ALA A 298 -3.75 31.01 3.00
C ALA A 298 -4.11 32.51 2.90
N ALA A 299 -5.17 32.96 3.59
CA ALA A 299 -5.54 34.37 3.64
C ALA A 299 -4.60 35.22 4.51
N ALA A 300 -4.03 34.63 5.58
CA ALA A 300 -3.10 35.31 6.48
C ALA A 300 -1.65 35.32 5.97
N SER A 301 -1.27 34.34 5.15
CA SER A 301 0.07 34.19 4.60
C SER A 301 0.52 35.40 3.77
N ARG A 302 1.76 35.85 4.00
CA ARG A 302 2.41 36.89 3.18
C ARG A 302 3.15 36.33 1.97
N GLY A 303 3.60 35.08 2.08
CA GLY A 303 4.36 34.37 1.05
C GLY A 303 3.58 33.22 0.39
N PRO A 304 4.27 32.35 -0.35
CA PRO A 304 3.62 31.19 -0.97
C PRO A 304 3.01 30.28 0.10
N THR A 305 1.75 29.90 -0.11
CA THR A 305 1.07 28.89 0.71
C THR A 305 1.07 27.55 -0.02
N VAL A 306 1.64 26.54 0.62
CA VAL A 306 1.75 25.17 0.11
C VAL A 306 0.91 24.24 0.98
N VAL A 307 0.02 23.47 0.35
CA VAL A 307 -0.77 22.45 1.04
C VAL A 307 -0.13 21.08 0.83
N VAL A 308 0.22 20.40 1.92
CA VAL A 308 0.74 19.03 1.92
C VAL A 308 -0.35 18.10 2.44
N LEU A 309 -0.79 17.17 1.59
CA LEU A 309 -1.87 16.23 1.85
C LEU A 309 -1.31 14.85 2.21
N MET A 310 -1.49 14.44 3.46
CA MET A 310 -1.15 13.10 3.96
C MET A 310 -2.42 12.25 4.02
N SER A 311 -2.52 11.25 3.14
CA SER A 311 -3.66 10.34 3.07
C SER A 311 -3.33 9.13 2.18
N GLY A 312 -3.95 7.99 2.46
CA GLY A 312 -3.98 6.85 1.56
C GLY A 312 -5.01 7.03 0.45
N GLY A 313 -6.24 7.40 0.79
CA GLY A 313 -7.32 7.65 -0.16
C GLY A 313 -7.30 9.05 -0.81
N PRO A 314 -8.09 9.25 -1.89
CA PRO A 314 -8.21 10.54 -2.54
C PRO A 314 -9.03 11.52 -1.69
N ILE A 315 -8.74 12.82 -1.82
CA ILE A 315 -9.44 13.91 -1.14
C ILE A 315 -10.03 14.87 -2.18
N ASP A 316 -11.28 15.29 -2.01
CA ASP A 316 -11.86 16.33 -2.86
C ASP A 316 -11.27 17.70 -2.52
N MET A 317 -10.27 18.10 -3.32
CA MET A 317 -9.59 19.38 -3.20
C MET A 317 -10.20 20.47 -4.09
N SER A 318 -11.43 20.33 -4.58
CA SER A 318 -12.05 21.29 -5.50
C SER A 318 -12.07 22.72 -4.94
N PHE A 319 -12.25 22.89 -3.63
CA PHE A 319 -12.27 24.20 -2.96
C PHE A 319 -10.92 24.94 -3.04
N ALA A 320 -9.82 24.19 -2.99
CA ALA A 320 -8.45 24.71 -2.95
C ALA A 320 -7.80 24.72 -4.33
N LYS A 321 -8.21 23.80 -5.20
CA LYS A 321 -7.56 23.54 -6.48
C LYS A 321 -7.43 24.81 -7.30
N ASN A 322 -8.43 25.70 -7.31
CA ASN A 322 -8.43 26.94 -8.10
C ASN A 322 -8.28 28.22 -7.25
N ASP A 323 -8.00 28.11 -5.95
CA ASP A 323 -7.81 29.27 -5.09
C ASP A 323 -6.46 29.93 -5.41
N PRO A 324 -6.42 31.22 -5.83
CA PRO A 324 -5.18 31.90 -6.18
C PRO A 324 -4.24 32.13 -4.99
N ARG A 325 -4.73 32.03 -3.74
CA ARG A 325 -3.92 32.13 -2.53
C ARG A 325 -3.12 30.86 -2.27
N ILE A 326 -3.57 29.73 -2.81
CA ILE A 326 -2.88 28.44 -2.69
C ILE A 326 -1.91 28.30 -3.85
N SER A 327 -0.63 28.39 -3.52
CA SER A 327 0.47 28.41 -4.49
C SER A 327 0.84 27.01 -4.99
N ALA A 328 0.76 26.00 -4.13
CA ALA A 328 1.02 24.61 -4.50
C ALA A 328 0.24 23.61 -3.65
N ILE A 329 -0.01 22.43 -4.22
CA ILE A 329 -0.63 21.29 -3.54
C ILE A 329 0.23 20.05 -3.82
N VAL A 330 0.60 19.33 -2.76
CA VAL A 330 1.45 18.13 -2.82
C VAL A 330 0.74 16.99 -2.10
N TRP A 331 0.63 15.82 -2.72
CA TRP A 331 0.15 14.60 -2.06
C TRP A 331 1.31 13.67 -1.76
N VAL A 332 1.36 13.17 -0.52
CA VAL A 332 2.52 12.44 0.02
C VAL A 332 2.21 11.00 0.42
N GLY A 333 0.97 10.55 0.26
CA GLY A 333 0.56 9.24 0.76
C GLY A 333 0.65 9.17 2.28
N TYR A 334 1.06 8.00 2.78
CA TYR A 334 1.70 7.81 4.09
C TYR A 334 3.19 7.54 3.85
N PRO A 335 4.07 8.55 3.98
CA PRO A 335 5.42 8.54 3.41
C PRO A 335 6.49 7.75 4.23
N GLY A 336 6.07 6.99 5.22
CA GLY A 336 6.92 6.13 6.03
C GLY A 336 7.83 6.87 7.01
N GLN A 337 8.81 6.15 7.54
CA GLN A 337 9.71 6.60 8.61
C GLN A 337 10.50 7.88 8.28
N ALA A 338 10.88 8.06 7.02
CA ALA A 338 11.66 9.21 6.57
C ALA A 338 10.79 10.26 5.85
N GLY A 339 9.47 10.23 6.12
CA GLY A 339 8.49 10.99 5.38
C GLY A 339 8.69 12.50 5.43
N GLY A 340 8.94 13.07 6.61
CA GLY A 340 9.22 14.49 6.76
C GLY A 340 10.48 14.95 6.01
N ALA A 341 11.50 14.09 5.96
CA ALA A 341 12.69 14.36 5.16
C ALA A 341 12.37 14.41 3.65
N ALA A 342 11.62 13.44 3.14
CA ALA A 342 11.19 13.39 1.74
C ALA A 342 10.32 14.60 1.35
N ILE A 343 9.39 14.98 2.23
CA ILE A 343 8.54 16.17 2.06
C ILE A 343 9.41 17.41 1.91
N ALA A 344 10.34 17.64 2.83
CA ALA A 344 11.22 18.79 2.80
C ALA A 344 12.12 18.82 1.55
N ASP A 345 12.66 17.67 1.15
CA ASP A 345 13.51 17.57 -0.04
C ASP A 345 12.78 17.95 -1.33
N VAL A 346 11.49 17.60 -1.43
CA VAL A 346 10.63 18.07 -2.53
C VAL A 346 10.35 19.57 -2.38
N LEU A 347 9.88 20.02 -1.21
CA LEU A 347 9.51 21.42 -1.00
C LEU A 347 10.66 22.39 -1.30
N PHE A 348 11.90 22.04 -0.97
CA PHE A 348 13.09 22.87 -1.22
C PHE A 348 13.86 22.48 -2.50
N GLY A 349 13.37 21.51 -3.26
CA GLY A 349 13.85 21.21 -4.61
C GLY A 349 15.19 20.50 -4.69
N THR A 350 15.65 19.86 -3.61
CA THR A 350 16.74 18.88 -3.67
C THR A 350 16.28 17.58 -4.35
N THR A 351 14.96 17.34 -4.36
CA THR A 351 14.31 16.31 -5.18
C THR A 351 13.27 16.94 -6.10
N ASN A 352 13.34 16.62 -7.40
CA ASN A 352 12.28 16.95 -8.35
C ASN A 352 11.16 15.88 -8.29
N PRO A 353 9.90 16.23 -7.94
CA PRO A 353 8.82 15.26 -7.82
C PRO A 353 8.48 14.65 -9.19
N GLY A 354 8.41 13.32 -9.23
CA GLY A 354 8.09 12.54 -10.44
C GLY A 354 6.96 11.52 -10.24
N GLY A 355 6.35 11.49 -9.05
CA GLY A 355 5.23 10.61 -8.73
C GLY A 355 4.01 10.90 -9.60
N LYS A 356 3.20 9.87 -9.85
CA LYS A 356 1.91 9.96 -10.57
C LYS A 356 0.82 9.30 -9.74
N LEU A 357 -0.38 9.87 -9.76
CA LEU A 357 -1.52 9.35 -9.01
C LEU A 357 -1.87 7.91 -9.45
N PRO A 358 -1.89 6.93 -8.53
CA PRO A 358 -2.32 5.56 -8.83
C PRO A 358 -3.84 5.40 -8.80
N MET A 359 -4.59 6.47 -8.51
CA MET A 359 -6.04 6.47 -8.40
C MET A 359 -6.62 7.79 -8.90
N THR A 360 -7.86 7.76 -9.38
CA THR A 360 -8.60 8.96 -9.74
C THR A 360 -9.08 9.68 -8.48
N TRP A 361 -8.91 11.00 -8.43
CA TRP A 361 -9.47 11.84 -7.37
C TRP A 361 -10.80 12.43 -7.84
N TYR A 362 -11.84 12.16 -7.06
CA TYR A 362 -13.23 12.47 -7.41
C TYR A 362 -13.75 13.65 -6.59
N PRO A 363 -14.70 14.44 -7.13
CA PRO A 363 -15.46 15.37 -6.31
C PRO A 363 -16.38 14.60 -5.35
N GLN A 364 -16.75 15.18 -4.21
CA GLN A 364 -17.67 14.60 -3.23
C GLN A 364 -18.99 14.15 -3.88
N SER A 365 -19.47 14.89 -4.89
CA SER A 365 -20.69 14.57 -5.65
C SER A 365 -20.64 13.25 -6.41
N TYR A 366 -19.46 12.65 -6.60
CA TYR A 366 -19.32 11.30 -7.14
C TYR A 366 -20.04 10.26 -6.26
N LEU A 367 -20.08 10.47 -4.94
CA LEU A 367 -20.72 9.54 -4.01
C LEU A 367 -22.25 9.60 -4.07
N SER A 368 -22.85 10.67 -4.59
CA SER A 368 -24.31 10.87 -4.61
C SER A 368 -25.08 9.76 -5.33
N ASN A 369 -24.48 9.16 -6.37
CA ASN A 369 -25.09 8.06 -7.15
C ASN A 369 -24.20 6.80 -7.15
N LEU A 370 -23.40 6.60 -6.10
CA LEU A 370 -22.46 5.48 -6.01
C LEU A 370 -22.68 4.69 -4.70
N ALA A 371 -23.62 3.75 -4.73
CA ALA A 371 -23.69 2.74 -3.67
C ALA A 371 -22.36 1.95 -3.63
N MET A 372 -21.65 2.00 -2.50
CA MET A 372 -20.34 1.33 -2.37
C MET A 372 -20.42 -0.20 -2.50
N THR A 373 -21.60 -0.78 -2.22
CA THR A 373 -21.93 -2.20 -2.43
C THR A 373 -22.18 -2.56 -3.91
N ASN A 374 -22.37 -1.57 -4.80
CA ASN A 374 -22.50 -1.83 -6.22
C ASN A 374 -21.13 -2.08 -6.84
N MET A 375 -20.85 -3.35 -7.16
CA MET A 375 -19.58 -3.82 -7.73
C MET A 375 -19.46 -3.60 -9.24
N ALA A 376 -20.47 -3.01 -9.90
CA ALA A 376 -20.40 -2.70 -11.31
C ALA A 376 -19.25 -1.71 -11.58
N MET A 377 -18.35 -2.05 -12.49
CA MET A 377 -17.28 -1.12 -12.90
C MET A 377 -17.78 -0.13 -13.96
N ARG A 378 -18.74 -0.54 -14.79
CA ARG A 378 -19.22 0.23 -15.95
C ARG A 378 -20.31 1.21 -15.56
N SER A 379 -20.33 2.36 -16.22
CA SER A 379 -21.39 3.36 -16.04
C SER A 379 -22.71 2.91 -16.68
N SER A 380 -23.82 3.44 -16.18
CA SER A 380 -25.16 3.39 -16.77
C SER A 380 -25.81 4.78 -16.67
N SER A 381 -27.08 4.92 -17.05
CA SER A 381 -27.81 6.19 -16.88
C SER A 381 -27.96 6.62 -15.42
N SER A 382 -28.03 5.67 -14.48
CA SER A 382 -28.22 5.92 -13.04
C SER A 382 -26.96 5.68 -12.19
N TYR A 383 -25.86 5.25 -12.81
CA TYR A 383 -24.64 4.86 -12.11
C TYR A 383 -23.40 5.40 -12.81
N PRO A 384 -22.51 6.12 -12.11
CA PRO A 384 -21.42 6.87 -12.75
C PRO A 384 -20.31 5.99 -13.35
N GLY A 385 -20.21 4.71 -12.95
CA GLY A 385 -19.05 3.87 -13.24
C GLY A 385 -17.88 4.15 -12.30
N ARG A 386 -16.91 3.22 -12.25
CA ARG A 386 -15.75 3.29 -11.35
C ARG A 386 -14.45 3.36 -12.13
N THR A 387 -13.43 3.95 -11.50
CA THR A 387 -12.06 4.11 -12.04
C THR A 387 -11.98 4.96 -13.30
N TYR A 388 -10.78 5.39 -13.69
CA TYR A 388 -10.54 6.09 -14.95
C TYR A 388 -10.97 5.31 -16.20
N ARG A 389 -11.15 3.98 -16.09
CA ARG A 389 -11.50 3.11 -17.22
C ARG A 389 -12.94 3.28 -17.68
N PHE A 390 -13.85 3.58 -16.75
CA PHE A 390 -15.28 3.55 -17.01
C PHE A 390 -16.03 4.77 -16.50
N TYR A 391 -15.47 5.52 -15.55
CA TYR A 391 -16.05 6.78 -15.12
C TYR A 391 -15.93 7.85 -16.22
N SER A 392 -17.02 8.55 -16.49
CA SER A 392 -17.10 9.62 -17.50
C SER A 392 -17.44 10.99 -16.91
N GLY A 393 -17.65 11.09 -15.60
CA GLY A 393 -17.96 12.34 -14.92
C GLY A 393 -16.73 13.21 -14.61
N PRO A 394 -16.94 14.33 -13.89
CA PRO A 394 -15.88 15.25 -13.51
C PRO A 394 -14.88 14.63 -12.52
N VAL A 395 -13.60 14.96 -12.67
CA VAL A 395 -12.52 14.53 -11.77
C VAL A 395 -11.79 15.75 -11.22
N VAL A 396 -11.32 15.67 -9.98
CA VAL A 396 -10.44 16.69 -9.39
C VAL A 396 -9.04 16.52 -9.98
N TYR A 397 -8.48 15.32 -9.89
CA TYR A 397 -7.24 14.94 -10.54
C TYR A 397 -7.39 13.55 -11.20
N PRO A 398 -7.02 13.39 -12.47
CA PRO A 398 -7.17 12.10 -13.16
C PRO A 398 -6.12 11.08 -12.70
N PHE A 399 -6.41 9.79 -12.89
CA PHE A 399 -5.41 8.72 -12.77
C PHE A 399 -4.18 9.03 -13.64
N GLY A 400 -2.99 8.82 -13.08
CA GLY A 400 -1.72 9.07 -13.75
C GLY A 400 -1.28 10.55 -13.76
N TYR A 401 -2.02 11.44 -13.11
CA TYR A 401 -1.67 12.86 -13.01
C TYR A 401 -0.53 13.11 -12.01
N GLY A 402 0.27 14.13 -12.27
CA GLY A 402 1.34 14.60 -11.39
C GLY A 402 2.29 15.49 -12.17
N LEU A 403 2.61 16.65 -11.60
CA LEU A 403 3.53 17.64 -12.17
C LEU A 403 4.98 17.30 -11.82
N SER A 404 5.91 18.02 -12.42
CA SER A 404 7.34 17.99 -12.14
C SER A 404 7.85 19.44 -12.10
N TYR A 405 9.00 19.68 -11.46
CA TYR A 405 9.73 20.94 -11.61
C TYR A 405 10.40 21.08 -12.98
N SER A 406 10.41 20.02 -13.78
CA SER A 406 10.89 20.06 -15.16
C SER A 406 9.77 19.78 -16.17
N ASN A 407 10.09 19.92 -17.45
CA ASN A 407 9.16 19.71 -18.56
C ASN A 407 9.62 18.53 -19.43
N PHE A 408 8.76 17.52 -19.61
CA PHE A 408 9.07 16.33 -20.39
C PHE A 408 8.19 16.24 -21.64
N ILE A 409 8.83 16.06 -22.79
CA ILE A 409 8.15 15.93 -24.09
C ILE A 409 8.34 14.51 -24.60
N HIS A 410 7.29 13.95 -25.22
CA HIS A 410 7.31 12.62 -25.83
C HIS A 410 7.26 12.75 -27.35
N THR A 411 7.98 11.88 -28.06
CA THR A 411 7.87 11.76 -29.51
C THR A 411 7.90 10.28 -29.88
N ILE A 412 6.88 9.83 -30.62
CA ILE A 412 6.86 8.46 -31.15
C ILE A 412 7.73 8.43 -32.40
N VAL A 413 8.88 7.77 -32.30
CA VAL A 413 9.87 7.71 -33.39
C VAL A 413 9.74 6.45 -34.23
N LYS A 414 9.20 5.37 -33.65
CA LYS A 414 8.94 4.12 -34.37
C LYS A 414 7.80 3.38 -33.71
N ALA A 415 6.74 3.10 -34.45
CA ALA A 415 5.62 2.30 -33.99
C ALA A 415 5.03 1.50 -35.15
N HIS A 416 4.48 0.33 -34.84
CA HIS A 416 3.74 -0.45 -35.84
C HIS A 416 2.37 0.18 -36.08
N THR A 417 1.98 0.33 -37.35
CA THR A 417 0.62 0.78 -37.74
C THR A 417 -0.35 -0.38 -37.87
N THR A 418 0.17 -1.58 -38.16
CA THR A 418 -0.63 -2.81 -38.29
C THR A 418 0.08 -3.95 -37.55
N VAL A 419 -0.69 -4.75 -36.80
CA VAL A 419 -0.21 -5.97 -36.15
C VAL A 419 -1.12 -7.13 -36.53
N ALA A 420 -0.52 -8.15 -37.13
CA ALA A 420 -1.22 -9.37 -37.49
C ALA A 420 -1.38 -10.29 -36.27
N VAL A 421 -2.61 -10.75 -36.01
CA VAL A 421 -2.99 -11.62 -34.91
C VAL A 421 -3.19 -13.04 -35.46
N PRO A 422 -2.18 -13.92 -35.33
CA PRO A 422 -2.27 -15.29 -35.82
C PRO A 422 -3.29 -16.13 -35.05
N LEU A 423 -4.12 -16.87 -35.77
CA LEU A 423 -5.14 -17.75 -35.20
C LEU A 423 -4.64 -19.20 -35.07
N ALA A 424 -5.12 -19.91 -34.05
CA ALA A 424 -4.95 -21.35 -33.89
C ALA A 424 -5.95 -22.07 -34.82
N GLY A 425 -5.45 -22.68 -35.90
CA GLY A 425 -6.29 -23.33 -36.90
C GLY A 425 -6.53 -24.81 -36.61
N HIS A 426 -7.78 -25.21 -36.38
CA HIS A 426 -8.30 -26.56 -36.58
C HIS A 426 -9.67 -26.46 -37.27
N ARG A 427 -9.68 -26.07 -38.56
CA ARG A 427 -10.63 -26.52 -39.60
C ARG A 427 -10.45 -25.67 -40.85
N ARG A 428 -10.15 -26.37 -41.94
CA ARG A 428 -10.25 -25.87 -43.31
C ARG A 428 -11.72 -26.01 -43.72
N THR A 429 -12.52 -24.97 -43.51
CA THR A 429 -13.82 -24.81 -44.18
C THR A 429 -13.65 -23.81 -45.31
N PRO A 430 -13.61 -24.26 -46.57
CA PRO A 430 -13.49 -23.38 -47.74
C PRO A 430 -14.86 -22.80 -48.11
N THR A 431 -15.46 -22.01 -47.21
CA THR A 431 -16.66 -21.19 -47.48
C THR A 431 -16.87 -20.22 -46.32
N SER A 432 -16.15 -19.11 -46.33
CA SER A 432 -16.58 -17.81 -45.77
C SER A 432 -15.46 -16.78 -45.93
N THR A 433 -15.28 -16.33 -47.17
CA THR A 433 -14.91 -14.94 -47.47
C THR A 433 -16.04 -13.95 -47.07
N ALA A 434 -16.97 -14.35 -46.21
CA ALA A 434 -18.07 -13.56 -45.70
C ALA A 434 -17.97 -13.49 -44.15
N ALA A 435 -17.61 -12.30 -43.66
CA ALA A 435 -17.71 -11.85 -42.28
C ALA A 435 -16.74 -12.44 -41.23
N LEU A 436 -15.42 -12.37 -41.48
CA LEU A 436 -14.46 -12.08 -40.38
C LEU A 436 -14.46 -10.57 -40.02
N SER A 437 -15.59 -9.89 -40.19
CA SER A 437 -15.97 -8.67 -39.44
C SER A 437 -16.28 -9.02 -37.97
N GLY A 438 -15.50 -9.95 -37.40
CA GLY A 438 -15.59 -10.34 -36.02
C GLY A 438 -14.97 -9.25 -35.18
N LYS A 439 -15.80 -8.30 -34.72
CA LYS A 439 -15.40 -7.13 -33.93
C LYS A 439 -14.42 -7.44 -32.78
N ALA A 440 -14.36 -8.69 -32.29
CA ALA A 440 -13.31 -9.16 -31.40
C ALA A 440 -13.09 -10.70 -31.45
N ILE A 441 -11.84 -11.16 -31.29
CA ILE A 441 -11.41 -12.57 -31.32
C ILE A 441 -11.17 -13.09 -29.90
N ARG A 442 -11.59 -14.31 -29.57
CA ARG A 442 -11.27 -14.92 -28.26
C ARG A 442 -9.75 -15.10 -28.13
N VAL A 443 -9.18 -14.70 -26.99
CA VAL A 443 -7.72 -14.84 -26.76
C VAL A 443 -7.26 -16.30 -26.89
N THR A 444 -8.09 -17.27 -26.49
CA THR A 444 -7.80 -18.71 -26.61
C THR A 444 -7.70 -19.21 -28.06
N HIS A 445 -8.23 -18.46 -29.03
CA HIS A 445 -8.14 -18.80 -30.45
C HIS A 445 -6.95 -18.11 -31.15
N ALA A 446 -6.19 -17.26 -30.43
CA ALA A 446 -5.03 -16.55 -30.97
C ALA A 446 -3.71 -17.16 -30.46
N LYS A 447 -2.68 -17.18 -31.31
CA LYS A 447 -1.32 -17.59 -30.93
C LYS A 447 -0.60 -16.44 -30.24
N CYS A 448 -0.77 -16.34 -28.94
CA CYS A 448 -0.38 -15.17 -28.14
C CYS A 448 1.07 -15.14 -27.64
N ARG A 449 1.79 -16.28 -27.62
CA ARG A 449 3.02 -16.49 -26.82
C ARG A 449 4.15 -15.47 -27.07
N LYS A 450 4.22 -14.84 -28.25
CA LYS A 450 5.22 -13.81 -28.59
C LYS A 450 4.62 -12.57 -29.27
N LEU A 451 3.29 -12.39 -29.18
CA LEU A 451 2.62 -11.32 -29.90
C LEU A 451 2.71 -10.01 -29.10
N SER A 452 3.71 -9.19 -29.44
CA SER A 452 4.01 -7.91 -28.79
C SER A 452 4.04 -6.78 -29.81
N LEU A 453 3.43 -5.66 -29.45
CA LEU A 453 3.58 -4.37 -30.12
C LEU A 453 4.73 -3.63 -29.45
N VAL A 454 5.73 -3.23 -30.24
CA VAL A 454 6.83 -2.38 -29.76
C VAL A 454 6.65 -0.96 -30.29
N ILE A 455 6.72 0.01 -29.38
CA ILE A 455 6.68 1.44 -29.67
C ILE A 455 7.95 2.05 -29.09
N HIS A 456 8.76 2.70 -29.92
CA HIS A 456 9.90 3.48 -29.46
C HIS A 456 9.47 4.93 -29.27
N VAL A 457 9.67 5.41 -28.05
CA VAL A 457 9.32 6.77 -27.64
C VAL A 457 10.59 7.48 -27.22
N ASP A 458 10.88 8.62 -27.84
CA ASP A 458 11.90 9.52 -27.33
C ASP A 458 11.26 10.36 -26.22
N VAL A 459 11.84 10.30 -25.03
CA VAL A 459 11.48 11.12 -23.87
C VAL A 459 12.59 12.15 -23.69
N ALA A 460 12.26 13.42 -23.88
CA ALA A 460 13.19 14.53 -23.74
C ALA A 460 12.84 15.37 -22.51
N ASN A 461 13.83 15.65 -21.68
CA ASN A 461 13.73 16.65 -20.63
C ASN A 461 14.10 18.02 -21.22
N LYS A 462 13.10 18.90 -21.36
CA LYS A 462 13.23 20.25 -21.92
C LYS A 462 13.16 21.35 -20.86
N GLY A 463 13.07 20.99 -19.58
CA GLY A 463 13.21 21.96 -18.51
C GLY A 463 14.68 22.15 -18.09
N ASP A 464 14.86 22.92 -17.03
CA ASP A 464 16.14 23.35 -16.47
C ASP A 464 16.62 22.49 -15.29
N ARG A 465 15.89 21.41 -14.98
CA ARG A 465 16.17 20.53 -13.85
C ARG A 465 16.17 19.07 -14.24
N ASP A 466 17.09 18.34 -13.63
CA ASP A 466 17.10 16.88 -13.66
C ASP A 466 15.81 16.35 -13.03
N GLY A 467 15.33 15.21 -13.52
CA GLY A 467 14.08 14.67 -13.00
C GLY A 467 13.76 13.28 -13.49
N SER A 468 12.97 12.59 -12.68
CA SER A 468 12.39 11.31 -13.03
C SER A 468 11.02 11.51 -13.68
N HIS A 469 10.79 10.85 -14.80
CA HIS A 469 9.52 10.89 -15.53
C HIS A 469 8.93 9.49 -15.67
N THR A 470 7.63 9.38 -15.41
CA THR A 470 6.88 8.14 -15.59
C THR A 470 6.08 8.23 -16.89
N LEU A 471 6.47 7.43 -17.88
CA LEU A 471 5.79 7.28 -19.15
C LEU A 471 4.60 6.32 -18.99
N LEU A 472 3.38 6.83 -19.04
CA LEU A 472 2.16 6.00 -18.98
C LEU A 472 1.61 5.81 -20.39
N VAL A 473 1.41 4.55 -20.80
CA VAL A 473 0.88 4.21 -22.13
C VAL A 473 -0.51 3.62 -21.97
N PHE A 474 -1.50 4.28 -22.57
CA PHE A 474 -2.90 3.84 -22.55
C PHE A 474 -3.33 3.36 -23.92
N SER A 475 -4.32 2.47 -23.97
CA SER A 475 -5.02 2.08 -25.19
C SER A 475 -6.52 2.33 -25.07
N THR A 476 -7.10 2.93 -26.09
CA THR A 476 -8.55 2.94 -26.34
C THR A 476 -8.87 1.92 -27.43
N PRO A 477 -9.76 0.96 -27.16
CA PRO A 477 -10.13 -0.06 -28.13
C PRO A 477 -11.00 0.52 -29.28
N PRO A 478 -11.13 -0.20 -30.41
CA PRO A 478 -11.91 0.21 -31.57
C PRO A 478 -13.36 0.59 -31.26
N ILE A 479 -13.84 1.63 -31.94
CA ILE A 479 -15.25 2.06 -31.91
C ILE A 479 -16.11 0.90 -32.43
N GLY A 480 -17.14 0.51 -31.66
CA GLY A 480 -17.98 -0.63 -32.00
C GLY A 480 -17.57 -1.95 -31.36
N GLY A 481 -16.52 -1.99 -30.52
CA GLY A 481 -16.19 -3.10 -29.63
C GLY A 481 -17.24 -3.40 -28.55
N GLY A 482 -18.46 -2.84 -28.68
CA GLY A 482 -19.60 -2.97 -27.77
C GLY A 482 -19.60 -2.00 -26.60
N SER A 483 -20.75 -1.79 -25.95
CA SER A 483 -20.91 -0.97 -24.74
C SER A 483 -20.17 -1.49 -23.50
N TRP A 484 -19.32 -2.52 -23.66
CA TRP A 484 -18.57 -3.16 -22.58
C TRP A 484 -17.08 -2.79 -22.56
N ALA A 485 -16.58 -2.10 -23.58
CA ALA A 485 -15.17 -1.71 -23.65
C ALA A 485 -14.86 -0.54 -22.69
N PRO A 486 -13.67 -0.50 -22.05
CA PRO A 486 -13.25 0.66 -21.28
C PRO A 486 -12.97 1.86 -22.20
N ARG A 487 -13.12 3.08 -21.67
CA ARG A 487 -12.79 4.32 -22.38
C ARG A 487 -11.30 4.37 -22.77
N LYS A 488 -10.46 3.95 -21.83
CA LYS A 488 -9.03 3.65 -22.03
C LYS A 488 -8.54 2.73 -20.92
N GLN A 489 -7.42 2.06 -21.13
CA GLN A 489 -6.74 1.26 -20.10
C GLN A 489 -5.23 1.41 -20.21
N LEU A 490 -4.54 1.40 -19.06
CA LEU A 490 -3.08 1.37 -19.01
C LEU A 490 -2.60 0.01 -19.55
N VAL A 491 -1.69 0.06 -20.53
CA VAL A 491 -1.17 -1.12 -21.22
C VAL A 491 0.33 -1.32 -21.04
N ALA A 492 1.04 -0.27 -20.66
CA ALA A 492 2.44 -0.30 -20.24
C ALA A 492 2.77 0.98 -19.45
N PHE A 493 3.84 0.92 -18.66
CA PHE A 493 4.48 2.11 -18.11
C PHE A 493 5.98 1.88 -18.00
N GLU A 494 6.75 2.95 -18.11
CA GLU A 494 8.21 2.95 -17.94
C GLU A 494 8.61 4.16 -17.09
N LYS A 495 9.70 4.05 -16.31
CA LYS A 495 10.25 5.17 -15.55
C LYS A 495 11.65 5.46 -16.02
N VAL A 496 11.92 6.71 -16.34
CA VAL A 496 13.25 7.19 -16.76
C VAL A 496 13.69 8.32 -15.86
N HIS A 497 15.01 8.49 -15.71
CA HIS A 497 15.61 9.65 -15.07
C HIS A 497 16.47 10.36 -16.11
N LEU A 498 16.23 11.65 -16.32
CA LEU A 498 16.90 12.43 -17.35
C LEU A 498 17.45 13.72 -16.77
N ALA A 499 18.71 14.00 -17.06
CA ALA A 499 19.30 15.29 -16.82
C ALA A 499 18.59 16.39 -17.64
N ALA A 500 18.69 17.65 -17.21
CA ALA A 500 18.19 18.79 -17.97
C ALA A 500 18.75 18.81 -19.40
N GLY A 501 17.89 19.01 -20.40
CA GLY A 501 18.27 18.99 -21.82
C GLY A 501 18.50 17.60 -22.44
N ALA A 502 18.58 16.54 -21.63
CA ALA A 502 18.84 15.18 -22.12
C ALA A 502 17.61 14.53 -22.76
N GLN A 503 17.87 13.52 -23.60
CA GLN A 503 16.84 12.70 -24.23
C GLN A 503 17.22 11.23 -24.15
N GLN A 504 16.23 10.36 -23.91
CA GLN A 504 16.40 8.91 -23.95
C GLN A 504 15.32 8.27 -24.81
N ARG A 505 15.72 7.30 -25.63
CA ARG A 505 14.80 6.43 -26.36
C ARG A 505 14.36 5.28 -25.48
N VAL A 506 13.06 5.13 -25.31
CA VAL A 506 12.42 4.10 -24.47
C VAL A 506 11.66 3.12 -25.37
N PRO A 507 12.07 1.84 -25.44
CA PRO A 507 11.27 0.80 -26.09
C PRO A 507 10.14 0.33 -25.17
N VAL A 508 8.90 0.61 -25.55
CA VAL A 508 7.71 0.16 -24.82
C VAL A 508 7.16 -1.11 -25.45
N HIS A 509 7.11 -2.19 -24.67
CA HIS A 509 6.60 -3.49 -25.11
C HIS A 509 5.18 -3.73 -24.60
N ILE A 510 4.22 -3.90 -25.52
CA ILE A 510 2.81 -4.14 -25.22
C ILE A 510 2.40 -5.52 -25.71
N HIS A 511 2.26 -6.48 -24.80
CA HIS A 511 1.72 -7.79 -25.13
C HIS A 511 0.25 -7.68 -25.59
N VAL A 512 0.00 -7.94 -26.89
CA VAL A 512 -1.29 -7.70 -27.56
C VAL A 512 -2.43 -8.45 -26.87
N CYS A 513 -2.31 -9.76 -26.69
CA CYS A 513 -3.41 -10.53 -26.09
C CYS A 513 -3.67 -10.22 -24.61
N LYS A 514 -2.66 -9.76 -23.86
CA LYS A 514 -2.80 -9.48 -22.43
C LYS A 514 -3.36 -8.07 -22.19
N TYR A 515 -2.80 -7.09 -22.89
CA TYR A 515 -3.04 -5.67 -22.60
C TYR A 515 -3.94 -4.97 -23.63
N LEU A 516 -4.10 -5.50 -24.85
CA LEU A 516 -5.07 -4.98 -25.83
C LEU A 516 -6.36 -5.80 -25.89
N SER A 517 -6.52 -6.79 -25.01
CA SER A 517 -7.78 -7.52 -24.84
C SER A 517 -8.71 -6.86 -23.82
N VAL A 518 -9.99 -7.16 -23.95
CA VAL A 518 -11.08 -6.76 -23.04
C VAL A 518 -11.88 -7.98 -22.62
N VAL A 519 -12.59 -7.88 -21.50
CA VAL A 519 -13.52 -8.92 -21.03
C VAL A 519 -14.94 -8.53 -21.43
N ASP A 520 -15.61 -9.40 -22.19
CA ASP A 520 -16.99 -9.20 -22.63
C ASP A 520 -18.02 -9.47 -21.51
N LYS A 521 -19.31 -9.34 -21.84
CA LYS A 521 -20.41 -9.56 -20.88
C LYS A 521 -20.53 -11.01 -20.39
N SER A 522 -19.96 -11.97 -21.11
CA SER A 522 -19.96 -13.40 -20.75
C SER A 522 -18.70 -13.81 -19.97
N GLY A 523 -17.86 -12.85 -19.57
CA GLY A 523 -16.60 -13.13 -18.89
C GLY A 523 -15.49 -13.64 -19.82
N VAL A 524 -15.70 -13.60 -21.15
CA VAL A 524 -14.73 -14.10 -22.11
C VAL A 524 -13.77 -12.99 -22.50
N ARG A 525 -12.47 -13.28 -22.39
CA ARG A 525 -11.41 -12.36 -22.83
C ARG A 525 -11.27 -12.37 -24.35
N ARG A 526 -11.41 -11.20 -24.97
CA ARG A 526 -11.37 -11.01 -26.41
C ARG A 526 -10.44 -9.89 -26.81
N ILE A 527 -9.80 -10.03 -27.95
CA ILE A 527 -8.96 -9.02 -28.61
C ILE A 527 -9.86 -8.29 -29.62
N PRO A 528 -10.25 -7.03 -29.38
CA PRO A 528 -10.96 -6.24 -30.39
C PRO A 528 -10.11 -6.10 -31.65
N MET A 529 -10.67 -6.41 -32.82
CA MET A 529 -10.00 -6.22 -34.11
C MET A 529 -10.28 -4.81 -34.65
N GLY A 530 -9.38 -4.29 -35.47
CA GLY A 530 -9.45 -2.92 -36.01
C GLY A 530 -8.57 -1.94 -35.24
N GLU A 531 -8.91 -0.67 -35.30
CA GLU A 531 -8.06 0.44 -34.83
C GLU A 531 -8.10 0.63 -33.32
N HIS A 532 -6.96 0.40 -32.66
CA HIS A 532 -6.71 0.82 -31.29
C HIS A 532 -5.97 2.16 -31.30
N LEU A 533 -6.40 3.06 -30.43
CA LEU A 533 -5.73 4.34 -30.24
C LEU A 533 -4.83 4.26 -29.01
N ILE A 534 -3.52 4.35 -29.22
CA ILE A 534 -2.50 4.41 -28.17
C ILE A 534 -2.29 5.86 -27.75
N HIS A 535 -2.27 6.13 -26.45
CA HIS A 535 -2.08 7.47 -25.87
C HIS A 535 -0.84 7.48 -24.98
N ILE A 536 0.06 8.44 -25.21
CA ILE A 536 1.31 8.62 -24.48
C ILE A 536 1.47 10.12 -24.22
N GLY A 537 1.09 10.57 -23.02
CA GLY A 537 0.94 12.01 -22.77
C GLY A 537 -0.03 12.63 -23.77
N ASP A 538 0.43 13.64 -24.50
CA ASP A 538 -0.34 14.32 -25.54
C ASP A 538 -0.22 13.67 -26.93
N VAL A 539 0.71 12.71 -27.09
CA VAL A 539 0.91 12.02 -28.37
C VAL A 539 -0.04 10.85 -28.50
N LYS A 540 -0.60 10.69 -29.70
CA LYS A 540 -1.49 9.58 -30.05
C LYS A 540 -0.95 8.82 -31.25
N HIS A 541 -1.15 7.51 -31.25
CA HIS A 541 -0.79 6.63 -32.37
C HIS A 541 -1.87 5.58 -32.60
N THR A 542 -2.26 5.38 -33.85
CA THR A 542 -3.25 4.36 -34.21
C THR A 542 -2.55 3.08 -34.64
N VAL A 543 -2.99 1.95 -34.08
CA VAL A 543 -2.55 0.61 -34.47
C VAL A 543 -3.74 -0.26 -34.83
N SER A 544 -3.75 -0.81 -36.04
CA SER A 544 -4.79 -1.73 -36.50
C SER A 544 -4.42 -3.19 -36.19
N LEU A 545 -5.26 -3.89 -35.44
CA LEU A 545 -5.14 -5.33 -35.22
C LEU A 545 -5.93 -6.10 -36.28
N GLN A 546 -5.26 -6.99 -37.02
CA GLN A 546 -5.85 -7.76 -38.11
C GLN A 546 -5.70 -9.25 -37.89
N ALA A 547 -6.77 -10.02 -38.04
CA ALA A 547 -6.74 -11.47 -37.90
C ALA A 547 -6.05 -12.12 -39.11
N ILE A 548 -5.12 -13.06 -38.88
CA ILE A 548 -4.55 -13.87 -39.96
C ILE A 548 -4.66 -15.36 -39.65
N THR A 549 -5.19 -16.13 -40.60
CA THR A 549 -5.16 -17.60 -40.56
C THR A 549 -3.85 -18.04 -41.20
N LEU A 550 -2.96 -18.65 -40.42
CA LEU A 550 -1.74 -19.21 -40.98
C LEU A 550 -2.10 -20.44 -41.84
N GLY A 551 -1.79 -20.40 -43.13
CA GLY A 551 -1.91 -21.54 -44.02
C GLY A 551 -1.04 -22.70 -43.53
N VAL A 552 -1.49 -23.94 -43.76
CA VAL A 552 -0.66 -25.12 -43.54
C VAL A 552 0.51 -25.05 -44.52
N ILE A 553 1.74 -24.93 -44.02
CA ILE A 553 2.93 -25.22 -44.82
C ILE A 553 2.84 -26.72 -45.11
N LYS A 554 2.48 -27.09 -46.34
CA LYS A 554 2.68 -28.46 -46.81
C LYS A 554 4.18 -28.69 -46.83
N THR A 555 4.69 -29.45 -45.87
CA THR A 555 5.99 -30.11 -45.95
C THR A 555 5.96 -31.16 -47.04
#